data_AF-K1RYT2-F1
#
_entry.id   AF-K1RYT2-F1
#
_cell.length_a   1.000
_cell.length_b   1.000
_cell.length_c   1.000
_cell.angle_alpha   90.00
_cell.angle_beta   90.00
_cell.angle_gamma   90.00
#
_symmetry.space_group_name_H-M   'P 1'
#
loop_
_entity.id
_entity.type
_entity.pdbx_description
1 polymer ?
#
loop_
_entity_poly.entity_id
_entity_poly.type
_entity_poly.pdbx_seq_one_letter_code
_entity_poly.pdbx_strand_id
1 'polypeptide(L)'
;MIRQILFLAGLFLCMPQGGKSQSIDDLLQQIERNNKSLQALRQENEAARQEIRSQNNLEDPSVEYSPFYTKGTDGMSSSELVVSQGFDFPTRYAARR
;
A
#
# COMPACT_ATOMS: atom_id res chain seq x y z
N MET A 1 -54.61 -28.96 27.17
CA MET A 1 -53.24 -28.76 27.70
C MET A 1 -52.15 -29.36 26.82
N ILE A 2 -52.28 -30.59 26.31
CA ILE A 2 -51.29 -31.26 25.45
C ILE A 2 -50.93 -30.48 24.17
N ARG A 3 -51.90 -29.81 23.52
CA ARG A 3 -51.63 -29.01 22.31
C ARG A 3 -50.67 -27.85 22.58
N GLN A 4 -50.75 -27.18 23.73
CA GLN A 4 -49.86 -26.06 24.05
C GLN A 4 -48.44 -26.50 24.40
N ILE A 5 -48.30 -27.69 24.99
CA ILE A 5 -46.99 -28.30 25.26
C ILE A 5 -46.27 -28.66 23.96
N LEU A 6 -47.00 -29.16 22.95
CA LEU A 6 -46.45 -29.45 21.62
C LEU A 6 -45.98 -28.19 20.88
N PHE A 7 -46.73 -27.08 20.99
CA PHE A 7 -46.31 -25.80 20.42
C PHE A 7 -45.05 -25.24 21.09
N LEU A 8 -44.96 -25.34 22.42
CA LEU A 8 -43.78 -24.88 23.18
C LEU A 8 -42.53 -25.74 22.90
N ALA A 9 -42.69 -27.06 22.76
CA ALA A 9 -41.60 -27.95 22.41
C ALA A 9 -41.08 -27.70 20.97
N GLY A 10 -41.99 -27.42 20.02
CA GLY A 10 -41.62 -27.05 18.65
C GLY A 10 -40.86 -25.73 18.56
N LEU A 11 -41.21 -24.75 19.42
CA LEU A 11 -40.50 -23.47 19.50
C LEU A 11 -39.07 -23.63 20.03
N PHE A 12 -38.87 -24.54 20.98
CA PHE A 12 -37.56 -24.82 21.57
C PHE A 12 -36.61 -25.54 20.59
N LEU A 13 -37.16 -26.39 19.71
CA LEU A 13 -36.43 -27.08 18.63
C LEU A 13 -36.00 -26.14 17.49
N CYS A 14 -36.63 -24.98 17.34
CA CYS A 14 -36.33 -23.99 16.30
C CYS A 14 -35.26 -22.97 16.74
N MET A 15 -34.83 -23.00 18.01
CA MET A 15 -33.73 -22.15 18.44
C MET A 15 -32.40 -22.72 17.92
N PRO A 16 -31.56 -21.91 17.27
CA PRO A 16 -30.26 -22.37 16.82
C PRO A 16 -29.45 -22.79 18.06
N GLN A 17 -29.19 -24.09 18.20
CA GLN A 17 -28.27 -24.63 19.20
C GLN A 17 -26.83 -24.32 18.78
N GLY A 18 -26.50 -23.04 18.75
CA GLY A 18 -25.26 -22.49 18.23
C GLY A 18 -24.32 -22.11 19.35
N GLY A 19 -23.85 -23.08 20.12
CA GLY A 19 -22.76 -22.90 21.08
C GLY A 19 -21.50 -23.61 20.62
N LYS A 20 -20.95 -23.24 19.45
CA LYS A 20 -19.57 -23.67 19.14
C LYS A 20 -18.66 -22.96 20.13
N SER A 21 -18.02 -23.70 21.03
CA SER A 21 -16.90 -23.19 21.82
C SER A 21 -15.88 -22.62 20.84
N GLN A 22 -15.79 -21.29 20.74
CA GLN A 22 -14.79 -20.64 19.88
C GLN A 22 -13.42 -21.10 20.38
N SER A 23 -12.59 -21.63 19.47
CA SER A 23 -11.23 -21.99 19.83
C SER A 23 -10.45 -20.72 20.18
N ILE A 24 -9.40 -20.84 21.01
CA ILE A 24 -8.56 -19.68 21.37
C ILE A 24 -7.99 -19.02 20.11
N ASP A 25 -7.68 -19.80 19.08
CA ASP A 25 -7.20 -19.30 17.79
C ASP A 25 -8.25 -18.44 17.05
N ASP A 26 -9.51 -18.84 17.07
CA ASP A 26 -10.61 -18.07 16.49
C ASP A 26 -10.79 -16.72 17.21
N LEU A 27 -10.64 -16.72 18.54
CA LEU A 27 -10.69 -15.51 19.36
C LEU A 27 -9.52 -14.58 19.08
N LEU A 28 -8.29 -15.12 18.99
CA LEU A 28 -7.10 -14.34 18.67
C LEU A 28 -7.19 -13.75 17.25
N GLN A 29 -7.69 -14.50 16.28
CA GLN A 29 -7.90 -14.00 14.93
C GLN A 29 -8.98 -12.90 14.89
N GLN A 30 -10.04 -13.03 15.68
CA GLN A 30 -11.05 -11.98 15.82
C GLN A 30 -10.47 -10.74 16.50
N ILE A 31 -9.65 -10.89 17.54
CA ILE A 31 -8.97 -9.76 18.20
C ILE A 31 -8.03 -9.09 17.22
N GLU A 32 -7.18 -9.82 16.50
CA GLU A 32 -6.26 -9.25 15.50
C GLU A 32 -7.03 -8.44 14.45
N ARG A 33 -8.15 -8.98 13.95
CA ARG A 33 -8.96 -8.33 12.92
C ARG A 33 -9.73 -7.11 13.42
N ASN A 34 -10.16 -7.09 14.68
CA ASN A 34 -11.01 -6.00 15.20
C ASN A 34 -10.25 -4.99 16.07
N ASN A 35 -9.01 -5.31 16.47
CA ASN A 35 -8.22 -4.43 17.30
C ASN A 35 -7.75 -3.22 16.47
N LYS A 36 -8.28 -2.04 16.84
CA LYS A 36 -7.99 -0.78 16.16
C LYS A 36 -6.53 -0.36 16.26
N SER A 37 -5.81 -0.70 17.34
CA SER A 37 -4.39 -0.36 17.44
C SER A 37 -3.55 -1.24 16.51
N LEU A 38 -3.88 -2.53 16.37
CA LEU A 38 -3.24 -3.40 15.38
C LEU A 38 -3.54 -2.97 13.94
N GLN A 39 -4.78 -2.55 13.66
CA GLN A 39 -5.13 -1.97 12.36
C GLN A 39 -4.34 -0.67 12.09
N ALA A 40 -4.24 0.24 13.06
CA ALA A 40 -3.47 1.46 12.91
C ALA A 40 -1.98 1.19 12.65
N LEU A 41 -1.37 0.27 13.42
CA LEU A 41 0.03 -0.15 13.21
C LEU A 41 0.25 -0.78 11.84
N ARG A 42 -0.72 -1.54 11.30
CA ARG A 42 -0.65 -2.07 9.93
C ARG A 42 -0.66 -0.94 8.91
N GLN A 43 -1.57 0.02 9.05
CA GLN A 43 -1.66 1.17 8.15
C GLN A 43 -0.41 2.05 8.23
N GLU A 44 0.17 2.22 9.40
CA GLU A 44 1.45 2.93 9.58
C GLU A 44 2.60 2.21 8.84
N ASN A 45 2.70 0.88 8.98
CA ASN A 45 3.67 0.10 8.22
C ASN A 45 3.43 0.17 6.71
N GLU A 46 2.18 0.13 6.27
CA GLU A 46 1.82 0.28 4.85
C GLU A 46 2.22 1.66 4.33
N ALA A 47 1.97 2.72 5.10
CA ALA A 47 2.37 4.08 4.78
C ALA A 47 3.90 4.23 4.71
N ALA A 48 4.64 3.70 5.69
CA ALA A 48 6.10 3.72 5.68
C ALA A 48 6.68 2.98 4.46
N ARG A 49 6.10 1.84 4.08
CA ARG A 49 6.48 1.13 2.86
C ARG A 49 6.17 1.92 1.60
N GLN A 50 5.05 2.63 1.58
CA GLN A 50 4.68 3.50 0.46
C GLN A 50 5.63 4.70 0.34
N GLU A 51 6.08 5.27 1.46
CA GLU A 51 7.08 6.34 1.49
C GLU A 51 8.44 5.87 0.96
N ILE A 52 8.91 4.70 1.39
CA ILE A 52 10.15 4.11 0.85
C ILE A 52 10.01 3.93 -0.67
N ARG A 53 8.86 3.45 -1.14
CA ARG A 53 8.62 3.26 -2.58
C ARG A 53 8.53 4.57 -3.35
N SER A 54 7.93 5.62 -2.78
CA SER A 54 7.83 6.92 -3.46
C SER A 54 9.20 7.58 -3.64
N GLN A 55 10.13 7.33 -2.72
CA GLN A 55 11.51 7.81 -2.79
C GLN A 55 12.44 6.88 -3.59
N ASN A 56 11.98 5.69 -3.99
CA ASN A 56 12.79 4.71 -4.70
C ASN A 56 12.68 4.86 -6.23
N ASN A 57 12.81 6.09 -6.72
CA ASN A 57 12.78 6.42 -8.16
C ASN A 57 14.14 6.93 -8.65
N LEU A 58 14.33 7.02 -9.96
CA LEU A 58 15.46 7.75 -10.54
C LEU A 58 15.31 9.26 -10.27
N GLU A 59 16.44 9.96 -10.29
CA GLU A 59 16.44 11.43 -10.30
C GLU A 59 15.74 11.95 -11.56
N ASP A 60 15.25 13.18 -11.54
CA ASP A 60 14.65 13.76 -12.72
C ASP A 60 15.73 14.01 -13.80
N PRO A 61 15.45 13.69 -15.08
CA PRO A 61 16.39 14.01 -16.15
C PRO A 61 16.51 15.53 -16.32
N SER A 62 17.72 16.01 -16.56
CA SER A 62 17.97 17.41 -16.90
C SER A 62 18.23 17.56 -18.40
N VAL A 63 17.77 18.67 -18.95
CA VAL A 63 17.99 19.03 -20.36
C VAL A 63 18.51 20.47 -20.40
N GLU A 64 19.68 20.65 -20.99
CA GLU A 64 20.31 21.96 -21.16
C GLU A 64 20.52 22.25 -22.65
N TYR A 65 20.17 23.46 -23.06
CA TYR A 65 20.36 23.93 -24.43
C TYR A 65 21.20 25.19 -24.45
N SER A 66 22.32 25.16 -25.19
CA SER A 66 23.30 26.24 -25.21
C SER A 66 23.49 26.75 -26.64
N PRO A 67 22.99 27.94 -26.98
CA PRO A 67 23.21 28.57 -28.27
C PRO A 67 24.54 29.32 -28.31
N PHE A 68 25.33 29.14 -29.38
CA PHE A 68 26.59 29.86 -29.60
C PHE A 68 26.49 30.83 -30.78
N TYR A 69 26.98 32.05 -30.57
CA TYR A 69 26.98 33.11 -31.57
C TYR A 69 28.42 33.59 -31.83
N THR A 70 28.78 33.69 -33.10
CA THR A 70 30.10 34.13 -33.55
C THR A 70 30.00 35.47 -34.26
N LYS A 71 30.96 36.37 -34.02
CA LYS A 71 31.00 37.66 -34.72
C LYS A 71 31.28 37.44 -36.21
N GLY A 72 30.41 37.94 -37.08
CA GLY A 72 30.55 37.82 -38.54
C GLY A 72 29.69 36.73 -39.18
N THR A 73 28.91 35.99 -38.40
CA THR A 73 27.83 35.11 -38.89
C THR A 73 26.48 35.75 -38.65
N ASP A 74 25.60 35.74 -39.65
CA ASP A 74 24.21 36.17 -39.47
C ASP A 74 23.41 35.02 -38.85
N GLY A 75 22.96 35.20 -37.60
CA GLY A 75 22.22 34.18 -36.83
C GLY A 75 23.06 33.30 -35.90
N MET A 76 22.48 32.15 -35.52
CA MET A 76 23.07 31.15 -34.62
C MET A 76 24.26 30.45 -35.30
N SER A 77 25.43 30.45 -34.66
CA SER A 77 26.63 29.80 -35.21
C SER A 77 26.68 28.31 -34.91
N SER A 78 26.24 27.88 -33.73
CA SER A 78 26.08 26.47 -33.35
C SER A 78 25.20 26.36 -32.10
N SER A 79 24.81 25.15 -31.71
CA SER A 79 24.13 24.91 -30.44
C SER A 79 24.46 23.54 -29.86
N GLU A 80 24.41 23.42 -28.55
CA GLU A 80 24.57 22.16 -27.81
C GLU A 80 23.27 21.80 -27.09
N LEU A 81 22.93 20.51 -27.06
CA LEU A 81 21.84 19.94 -26.29
C LEU A 81 22.40 18.84 -25.41
N VAL A 82 22.37 19.04 -24.10
CA VAL A 82 22.83 18.06 -23.11
C VAL A 82 21.63 17.48 -22.39
N VAL A 83 21.53 16.15 -22.37
CA VAL A 83 20.53 15.42 -21.60
C VAL A 83 21.26 14.58 -20.56
N SER A 84 20.98 14.80 -19.28
CA SER A 84 21.61 14.07 -18.18
C SER A 84 20.57 13.33 -17.35
N GLN A 85 20.90 12.12 -16.88
CA GLN A 85 20.04 11.28 -16.04
C GLN A 85 20.90 10.61 -14.98
N GLY A 86 20.61 10.89 -13.71
CA GLY A 86 21.23 10.21 -12.56
C GLY A 86 20.58 8.85 -12.30
N PHE A 87 21.38 7.86 -11.92
CA PHE A 87 20.87 6.57 -11.42
C PHE A 87 21.77 6.01 -10.31
N ASP A 88 21.16 5.40 -9.29
CA ASP A 88 21.87 4.62 -8.27
C ASP A 88 22.22 3.22 -8.80
N PHE A 89 23.16 2.52 -8.14
CA PHE A 89 23.42 1.12 -8.49
C PHE A 89 22.18 0.25 -8.27
N PRO A 90 21.81 -0.68 -9.18
CA PRO A 90 20.52 -1.40 -9.13
C PRO A 90 20.20 -2.11 -7.81
N THR A 91 21.23 -2.55 -7.08
CA THR A 91 21.05 -3.22 -5.77
C THR A 91 20.50 -2.29 -4.70
N ARG A 92 20.71 -0.97 -4.81
CA ARG A 92 20.17 0.04 -3.88
C ARG A 92 18.65 0.11 -3.97
N TYR A 93 18.10 0.04 -5.17
CA TYR A 93 16.65 0.00 -5.39
C TYR A 93 16.04 -1.31 -4.89
N ALA A 94 16.74 -2.44 -5.07
CA ALA A 94 16.29 -3.74 -4.58
C ALA A 94 16.28 -3.82 -3.04
N ALA A 95 17.20 -3.13 -2.37
CA ALA A 95 17.28 -3.08 -0.91
C ALA A 95 16.17 -2.23 -0.26
N ARG A 96 15.53 -1.33 -1.02
CA ARG A 96 14.46 -0.42 -0.57
C ARG A 96 13.05 -0.94 -0.95
N ARG A 97 12.66 -2.15 -0.51
CA ARG A 97 11.35 -2.78 -0.83
C ARG A 97 10.50 -3.17 0.39
#